data_AF-A0A970DYJ9-F1
#
_entry.id   AF-A0A970DYJ9-F1
#
_cell.length_a   1.000
_cell.length_b   1.000
_cell.length_c   1.000
_cell.angle_alpha   90.00
_cell.angle_beta   90.00
_cell.angle_gamma   90.00
#
_symmetry.space_group_name_H-M   'P 1'
#
loop_
_entity.id
_entity.type
_entity.pdbx_description
1 polymer ?
#
loop_
_entity_poly.entity_id
_entity_poly.type
_entity_poly.pdbx_seq_one_letter_code
_entity_poly.pdbx_strand_id
1 'polypeptide(L)'
;MSNQVVKQLPDELRDLIGTGETEINNVGCSGAVVIHLKETAAFGRSAYLKFKEYDPIESLEYEVGVLRWLQGKLPVPEVLYYNRIANIEYLLMSEIEGEDCSDEVMRAQPKHTVRQLAYGLKQIHSLDISDCPLDQRLDVKLEKARQRVELGLVDEEDFDEERTGRTARDVYELTVARRPTYEDLVFTHGDYCLPNIILKNGRLSGFIDLGRAGVADRYQDIGLAVRSIRFNLEDEKWVEAFLGCYGIEEADWERIEYYILLDELF
;
A
#
# COMPACT_ATOMS: atom_id res chain seq x y z
N MET A 1 19.11 12.55 14.49
CA MET A 1 18.32 11.38 14.96
C MET A 1 18.61 10.13 14.14
N SER A 2 18.86 10.22 12.84
CA SER A 2 19.17 9.07 11.96
C SER A 2 20.33 8.16 12.43
N ASN A 3 21.46 8.73 12.85
CA ASN A 3 22.62 7.96 13.32
C ASN A 3 22.43 7.16 14.63
N GLN A 4 21.36 7.37 15.40
CA GLN A 4 21.09 6.56 16.61
C GLN A 4 20.28 5.30 16.29
N VAL A 5 19.33 5.37 15.36
CA VAL A 5 18.50 4.23 14.94
C VAL A 5 19.36 3.19 14.22
N VAL A 6 20.24 3.63 13.31
CA VAL A 6 21.17 2.73 12.59
C VAL A 6 22.10 1.97 13.54
N LYS A 7 22.50 2.56 14.68
CA LYS A 7 23.35 1.90 15.68
C LYS A 7 22.65 0.79 16.46
N GLN A 8 21.31 0.79 16.47
CA GLN A 8 20.50 -0.23 17.13
C GLN A 8 20.10 -1.37 16.17
N LEU A 9 20.44 -1.25 14.88
CA LEU A 9 20.18 -2.31 13.92
C LEU A 9 21.08 -3.53 14.20
N PRO A 10 20.57 -4.75 13.92
CA PRO A 10 21.35 -5.98 13.93
C PRO A 10 22.66 -5.87 13.15
N ASP A 11 23.71 -6.56 13.60
CA ASP A 11 25.06 -6.53 13.02
C ASP A 11 25.05 -6.81 11.51
N GLU A 12 24.30 -7.84 11.10
CA GLU A 12 24.14 -8.22 9.69
C GLU A 12 23.59 -7.06 8.82
N LEU A 13 22.61 -6.31 9.34
CA LEU A 13 22.05 -5.16 8.64
C LEU A 13 23.03 -3.99 8.60
N ARG A 14 23.79 -3.78 9.68
CA ARG A 14 24.82 -2.73 9.71
C ARG A 14 25.92 -3.00 8.69
N ASP A 15 26.29 -4.26 8.46
CA ASP A 15 27.26 -4.64 7.43
C ASP A 15 26.71 -4.42 6.01
N LEU A 16 25.42 -4.71 5.77
CA LEU A 16 24.76 -4.49 4.48
C LEU A 16 24.61 -2.99 4.13
N ILE A 17 24.24 -2.19 5.13
CA ILE A 17 23.95 -0.76 4.97
C ILE A 17 25.24 0.07 4.97
N GLY A 18 26.19 -0.26 5.86
CA GLY A 18 27.41 0.49 6.09
C GLY A 18 27.17 1.80 6.85
N THR A 19 28.05 2.79 6.62
CA THR A 19 27.98 4.13 7.26
C THR A 19 27.41 5.20 6.33
N GLY A 20 26.61 4.80 5.34
CA GLY A 20 26.01 5.69 4.35
C GLY A 20 25.10 6.75 4.97
N GLU A 21 24.81 7.81 4.22
CA GLU A 21 23.83 8.81 4.62
C GLU A 21 22.44 8.19 4.74
N THR A 22 21.74 8.50 5.83
CA THR A 22 20.42 7.95 6.14
C THR A 22 19.42 9.04 6.45
N GLU A 23 18.22 8.88 5.94
CA GLU A 23 17.07 9.76 6.18
C GLU A 23 15.91 8.93 6.71
N ILE A 24 15.34 9.33 7.85
CA ILE A 24 14.17 8.65 8.41
C ILE A 24 12.96 9.24 7.71
N ASN A 25 12.18 8.38 7.06
CA ASN A 25 10.92 8.76 6.49
C ASN A 25 9.81 8.51 7.53
N ASN A 26 9.16 9.58 7.97
CA ASN A 26 8.01 9.51 8.91
C ASN A 26 6.66 9.50 8.18
N VAL A 27 6.65 9.37 6.84
CA VAL A 27 5.42 9.28 6.06
C VAL A 27 4.90 7.84 6.13
N GLY A 28 3.89 7.59 6.98
CA GLY A 28 3.18 6.32 7.06
C GLY A 28 2.44 6.10 8.39
N CYS A 29 1.22 5.57 8.33
CA CYS A 29 0.38 5.28 9.51
C CYS A 29 0.56 3.84 10.05
N SER A 30 1.37 2.99 9.40
CA SER A 30 1.39 1.53 9.60
C SER A 30 2.27 1.03 10.76
N GLY A 31 2.68 1.91 11.68
CA GLY A 31 3.56 1.58 12.82
C GLY A 31 4.97 1.13 12.44
N ALA A 32 5.29 1.10 11.15
CA ALA A 32 6.60 0.76 10.63
C ALA A 32 7.52 1.98 10.56
N VAL A 33 8.81 1.76 10.83
CA VAL A 33 9.84 2.77 10.58
C VAL A 33 10.46 2.49 9.23
N VAL A 34 10.49 3.51 8.38
CA VAL A 34 11.12 3.46 7.05
C VAL A 34 12.35 4.37 7.03
N ILE A 35 13.49 3.83 6.62
CA ILE A 35 14.74 4.58 6.49
C ILE A 35 15.18 4.52 5.04
N HIS A 36 15.37 5.68 4.42
CA HIS A 36 16.04 5.82 3.14
C HIS A 36 17.55 5.76 3.35
N LEU A 37 18.19 4.89 2.57
CA LEU A 37 19.62 4.66 2.56
C LEU A 37 20.15 5.10 1.21
N LYS A 38 20.81 6.26 1.14
CA LYS A 38 21.22 6.84 -0.16
C LYS A 38 22.16 5.92 -0.95
N GLU A 39 22.98 5.17 -0.24
CA GLU A 39 23.83 4.14 -0.82
C GLU A 39 24.11 3.06 0.22
N THR A 40 23.93 1.80 -0.18
CA THR A 40 24.21 0.63 0.66
C THR A 40 25.60 0.08 0.37
N ALA A 41 26.34 -0.31 1.41
CA ALA A 41 27.69 -0.86 1.26
C ALA A 41 27.73 -2.16 0.46
N ALA A 42 26.75 -3.05 0.63
CA ALA A 42 26.72 -4.35 -0.04
C ALA A 42 26.25 -4.28 -1.51
N PHE A 43 25.42 -3.31 -1.88
CA PHE A 43 24.79 -3.26 -3.21
C PHE A 43 25.20 -2.05 -4.05
N GLY A 44 25.87 -1.03 -3.47
CA GLY A 44 26.32 0.16 -4.19
C GLY A 44 25.16 0.97 -4.82
N ARG A 45 23.97 0.89 -4.22
CA ARG A 45 22.76 1.59 -4.68
C ARG A 45 21.88 2.02 -3.51
N SER A 46 20.97 2.93 -3.81
CA SER A 46 19.94 3.41 -2.90
C SER A 46 18.93 2.31 -2.53
N ALA A 47 18.44 2.33 -1.30
CA ALA A 47 17.53 1.34 -0.76
C ALA A 47 16.66 1.93 0.35
N TYR A 48 15.58 1.21 0.69
CA TYR A 48 14.74 1.49 1.84
C TYR A 48 14.78 0.32 2.81
N LEU A 49 15.03 0.62 4.09
CA LEU A 49 14.86 -0.32 5.19
C LEU A 49 13.52 -0.03 5.87
N LYS A 50 12.58 -0.96 5.77
CA LYS A 50 11.32 -0.99 6.52
C LYS A 50 11.47 -1.97 7.67
N PHE A 51 11.14 -1.56 8.89
CA PHE A 51 11.12 -2.48 10.02
C PHE A 51 10.01 -2.13 11.01
N LYS A 52 9.43 -3.17 11.62
CA LYS A 52 8.35 -3.04 12.61
C LYS A 52 8.31 -4.23 13.56
N GLU A 53 7.59 -4.08 14.66
CA GLU A 53 7.25 -5.25 15.48
C GLU A 53 6.44 -6.25 14.65
N TYR A 54 6.67 -7.55 14.90
CA TYR A 54 6.00 -8.62 14.19
C TYR A 54 4.50 -8.53 14.42
N ASP A 55 3.79 -8.42 13.31
CA ASP A 55 2.33 -8.34 13.27
C ASP A 55 1.81 -9.60 12.54
N PRO A 56 1.12 -10.51 13.23
CA PRO A 56 0.61 -11.73 12.61
C PRO A 56 -0.50 -11.47 11.57
N ILE A 57 -1.09 -10.27 11.54
CA ILE A 57 -2.16 -9.87 10.61
C ILE A 57 -1.55 -9.24 9.35
N GLU A 58 -0.57 -8.35 9.52
CA GLU A 58 0.06 -7.58 8.43
C GLU A 58 1.60 -7.69 8.44
N SER A 59 2.15 -8.90 8.51
CA SER A 59 3.60 -9.14 8.58
C SER A 59 4.38 -8.61 7.36
N LEU A 60 5.63 -8.20 7.57
CA LEU A 60 6.56 -7.89 6.47
C LEU A 60 6.96 -9.15 5.68
N GLU A 61 6.89 -10.34 6.29
CA GLU A 61 7.07 -11.62 5.57
C GLU A 61 6.07 -11.76 4.40
N TYR A 62 4.82 -11.36 4.62
CA TYR A 62 3.80 -11.37 3.57
C TYR A 62 4.18 -10.39 2.45
N GLU A 63 4.57 -9.16 2.78
CA GLU A 63 5.03 -8.16 1.79
C GLU A 63 6.24 -8.67 0.99
N VAL A 64 7.18 -9.37 1.63
CA VAL A 64 8.30 -10.05 0.95
C VAL A 64 7.82 -11.09 -0.04
N GLY A 65 6.82 -11.90 0.35
CA GLY A 65 6.18 -12.88 -0.54
C GLY A 65 5.56 -12.22 -1.77
N VAL A 66 4.86 -11.10 -1.58
CA VAL A 66 4.29 -10.29 -2.66
C VAL A 66 5.36 -9.75 -3.59
N LEU A 67 6.36 -9.04 -3.04
CA LEU A 67 7.43 -8.42 -3.83
C LEU A 67 8.17 -9.45 -4.66
N ARG A 68 8.45 -10.63 -4.10
CA ARG A 68 9.07 -11.76 -4.82
C ARG A 68 8.17 -12.30 -5.93
N TRP A 69 6.86 -12.44 -5.69
CA TRP A 69 5.93 -12.93 -6.69
C TRP A 69 5.74 -11.95 -7.86
N LEU A 70 5.87 -10.64 -7.60
CA LEU A 70 5.73 -9.57 -8.58
C LEU A 70 7.01 -9.28 -9.39
N GLN A 71 8.17 -9.81 -8.98
CA GLN A 71 9.41 -9.66 -9.75
C GLN A 71 9.25 -10.13 -11.19
N GLY A 72 9.60 -9.24 -12.13
CA GLY A 72 9.45 -9.50 -13.58
C GLY A 72 8.02 -9.38 -14.12
N LYS A 73 7.02 -9.09 -13.28
CA LYS A 73 5.61 -8.87 -13.69
C LYS A 73 5.24 -7.39 -13.64
N LEU A 74 5.64 -6.70 -12.57
CA LEU A 74 5.40 -5.28 -12.35
C LEU A 74 6.69 -4.60 -11.87
N PRO A 75 6.85 -3.28 -12.09
CA PRO A 75 7.92 -2.52 -11.48
C PRO A 75 7.68 -2.36 -9.97
N VAL A 76 8.33 -3.20 -9.18
CA VAL A 76 8.25 -3.20 -7.71
C VAL A 76 9.66 -3.30 -7.11
N PRO A 77 9.87 -2.87 -5.86
CA PRO A 77 11.15 -3.03 -5.16
C PRO A 77 11.67 -4.47 -5.19
N GLU A 78 12.97 -4.63 -5.43
CA GLU A 78 13.68 -5.90 -5.23
C GLU A 78 13.92 -6.12 -3.74
N VAL A 79 13.59 -7.32 -3.23
CA VAL A 79 13.91 -7.69 -1.84
C VAL A 79 15.41 -8.00 -1.74
N LEU A 80 16.16 -7.13 -1.05
CA LEU A 80 17.61 -7.24 -0.87
C LEU A 80 17.95 -8.06 0.38
N TYR A 81 17.15 -7.91 1.43
CA TYR A 81 17.29 -8.67 2.67
C TYR A 81 15.94 -8.73 3.40
N TYR A 82 15.67 -9.85 4.02
CA TYR A 82 14.60 -9.99 5.01
C TYR A 82 15.09 -10.86 6.15
N ASN A 83 14.80 -10.44 7.38
CA ASN A 83 14.95 -11.30 8.55
C ASN A 83 14.01 -10.86 9.66
N ARG A 84 13.64 -11.80 10.53
CA ARG A 84 12.94 -11.52 11.78
C ARG A 84 13.86 -11.86 12.94
N ILE A 85 14.20 -10.85 13.73
CA ILE A 85 15.10 -10.98 14.88
C ILE A 85 14.32 -10.60 16.13
N ALA A 86 14.18 -11.56 17.05
CA ALA A 86 13.24 -11.48 18.17
C ALA A 86 11.82 -11.16 17.66
N ASN A 87 11.21 -10.07 18.14
CA ASN A 87 9.87 -9.63 17.72
C ASN A 87 9.89 -8.53 16.66
N ILE A 88 11.00 -8.28 15.97
CA ILE A 88 11.09 -7.22 14.94
C ILE A 88 11.38 -7.86 13.58
N GLU A 89 10.60 -7.47 12.59
CA GLU A 89 10.84 -7.79 11.19
C GLU A 89 11.61 -6.66 10.52
N TYR A 90 12.58 -7.03 9.68
CA TYR A 90 13.38 -6.10 8.89
C TYR A 90 13.33 -6.49 7.43
N LEU A 91 12.97 -5.54 6.58
CA LEU A 91 12.92 -5.66 5.14
C LEU A 91 13.75 -4.55 4.49
N LEU A 92 14.85 -4.94 3.84
CA LEU A 92 15.64 -4.06 3.00
C LEU A 92 15.23 -4.30 1.55
N MET A 93 14.84 -3.24 0.85
CA MET A 93 14.40 -3.31 -0.54
C MET A 93 15.01 -2.20 -1.40
N SER A 94 15.15 -2.44 -2.71
CA SER A 94 15.69 -1.44 -3.62
C SER A 94 14.77 -0.22 -3.75
N GLU A 95 15.36 0.95 -3.98
CA GLU A 95 14.59 2.15 -4.34
C GLU A 95 13.91 2.00 -5.71
N ILE A 96 12.70 2.55 -5.82
CA ILE A 96 12.08 2.91 -7.10
C ILE A 96 12.32 4.39 -7.30
N GLU A 97 13.08 4.74 -8.34
CA GLU A 97 13.39 6.15 -8.62
C GLU A 97 12.13 6.91 -9.07
N GLY A 98 11.91 8.10 -8.52
CA GLY A 98 10.81 8.99 -8.87
C GLY A 98 10.20 9.64 -7.64
N GLU A 99 9.07 10.32 -7.86
CA GLU A 99 8.26 10.93 -6.81
C GLU A 99 6.89 10.25 -6.77
N ASP A 100 6.28 10.16 -5.60
CA ASP A 100 4.93 9.62 -5.49
C ASP A 100 3.87 10.57 -6.09
N CYS A 101 2.68 10.04 -6.40
CA CYS A 101 1.65 10.83 -7.07
C CYS A 101 1.01 11.90 -6.18
N SER A 102 1.24 11.89 -4.85
CA SER A 102 0.75 12.91 -3.92
C SER A 102 1.66 14.14 -3.82
N ASP A 103 2.88 14.06 -4.38
CA ASP A 103 3.80 15.19 -4.45
C ASP A 103 3.18 16.43 -5.12
N GLU A 104 3.60 17.63 -4.69
CA GLU A 104 3.06 18.91 -5.15
C GLU A 104 3.15 19.08 -6.67
N VAL A 105 4.24 18.62 -7.30
CA VAL A 105 4.44 18.70 -8.75
C VAL A 105 3.43 17.84 -9.49
N MET A 106 3.08 16.68 -8.93
CA MET A 106 2.11 15.76 -9.51
C MET A 106 0.67 16.24 -9.28
N ARG A 107 0.37 16.79 -8.10
CA ARG A 107 -0.94 17.43 -7.82
C ARG A 107 -1.19 18.66 -8.67
N ALA A 108 -0.15 19.38 -9.09
CA ALA A 108 -0.25 20.47 -10.05
C ALA A 108 -0.60 20.01 -11.48
N GLN A 109 -0.53 18.71 -11.77
CA GLN A 109 -0.85 18.10 -13.07
C GLN A 109 -1.92 17.00 -12.96
N PRO A 110 -3.08 17.28 -12.36
CA PRO A 110 -4.03 16.27 -11.91
C PRO A 110 -4.54 15.39 -13.06
N LYS A 111 -4.80 15.98 -14.25
CA LYS A 111 -5.21 15.24 -15.44
C LYS A 111 -4.18 14.18 -15.87
N HIS A 112 -2.90 14.49 -15.74
CA HIS A 112 -1.83 13.56 -16.10
C HIS A 112 -1.69 12.47 -15.03
N THR A 113 -1.71 12.88 -13.76
CA THR A 113 -1.63 11.99 -12.60
C THR A 113 -2.74 10.94 -12.61
N VAL A 114 -4.01 11.33 -12.77
CA VAL A 114 -5.13 10.37 -12.84
C VAL A 114 -5.04 9.42 -14.03
N ARG A 115 -4.44 9.86 -15.15
CA ARG A 115 -4.18 8.97 -16.30
C ARG A 115 -3.10 7.95 -16.00
N GLN A 116 -2.04 8.34 -15.29
CA GLN A 116 -0.99 7.41 -14.87
C GLN A 116 -1.51 6.42 -13.80
N LEU A 117 -2.33 6.87 -12.86
CA LEU A 117 -3.01 5.99 -11.90
C LEU A 117 -3.90 4.96 -12.62
N ALA A 118 -4.78 5.41 -13.51
CA ALA A 118 -5.62 4.48 -14.26
C ALA A 118 -4.82 3.49 -15.13
N TYR A 119 -3.71 3.96 -15.72
CA TYR A 119 -2.79 3.12 -16.49
C TYR A 119 -2.09 2.08 -15.61
N GLY A 120 -1.56 2.49 -14.45
CA GLY A 120 -0.91 1.60 -13.49
C GLY A 120 -1.86 0.55 -12.95
N LEU A 121 -3.06 0.96 -12.55
CA LEU A 121 -4.06 0.02 -12.03
C LEU A 121 -4.47 -1.02 -13.08
N LYS A 122 -4.59 -0.63 -14.36
CA LYS A 122 -4.79 -1.59 -15.47
C LYS A 122 -3.65 -2.60 -15.61
N GLN A 123 -2.41 -2.22 -15.32
CA GLN A 123 -1.29 -3.17 -15.34
C GLN A 123 -1.44 -4.19 -14.21
N ILE A 124 -1.78 -3.74 -13.00
CA ILE A 124 -2.01 -4.62 -11.84
C ILE A 124 -3.17 -5.59 -12.12
N HIS A 125 -4.33 -5.06 -12.51
CA HIS A 125 -5.54 -5.85 -12.72
C HIS A 125 -5.51 -6.75 -13.97
N SER A 126 -4.49 -6.62 -14.83
CA SER A 126 -4.31 -7.49 -16.00
C SER A 126 -3.36 -8.67 -15.76
N LEU A 127 -2.77 -8.78 -14.56
CA LEU A 127 -1.95 -9.93 -14.20
C LEU A 127 -2.79 -11.22 -14.20
N ASP A 128 -2.19 -12.30 -14.70
CA ASP A 128 -2.77 -13.64 -14.58
C ASP A 128 -2.70 -14.11 -13.12
N ILE A 129 -3.89 -14.39 -12.56
CA ILE A 129 -4.06 -14.83 -11.17
C ILE A 129 -4.19 -16.35 -11.02
N SER A 130 -4.17 -17.11 -12.12
CA SER A 130 -4.45 -18.56 -12.11
C SER A 130 -3.54 -19.34 -11.16
N ASP A 131 -2.27 -18.94 -11.05
CA ASP A 131 -1.26 -19.54 -10.17
C ASP A 131 -0.82 -18.57 -9.04
N CYS A 132 -1.64 -17.57 -8.70
CA CYS A 132 -1.31 -16.62 -7.64
C CYS A 132 -1.53 -17.25 -6.25
N PRO A 133 -0.50 -17.33 -5.39
CA PRO A 133 -0.65 -17.89 -4.04
C PRO A 133 -1.14 -16.87 -3.00
N LEU A 134 -1.32 -15.61 -3.40
CA LEU A 134 -1.60 -14.48 -2.52
C LEU A 134 -3.11 -14.25 -2.47
N ASP A 135 -3.74 -14.62 -1.36
CA ASP A 135 -5.19 -14.53 -1.17
C ASP A 135 -5.55 -13.33 -0.29
N GLN A 136 -6.32 -12.40 -0.86
CA GLN A 136 -6.86 -11.22 -0.19
C GLN A 136 -8.36 -11.09 -0.47
N ARG A 137 -9.02 -12.21 -0.78
CA ARG A 137 -10.48 -12.28 -0.97
C ARG A 137 -11.19 -11.77 0.27
N LEU A 138 -12.45 -11.39 0.09
CA LEU A 138 -13.21 -10.69 1.11
C LEU A 138 -13.32 -11.44 2.44
N ASP A 139 -13.40 -12.78 2.41
CA ASP A 139 -13.37 -13.59 3.64
C ASP A 139 -12.07 -13.42 4.42
N VAL A 140 -10.93 -13.39 3.74
CA VAL A 140 -9.61 -13.17 4.35
C VAL A 140 -9.54 -11.76 4.93
N LYS A 141 -9.97 -10.75 4.18
CA LYS A 141 -9.96 -9.35 4.65
C LYS A 141 -10.88 -9.12 5.84
N LEU A 142 -12.11 -9.66 5.83
CA LEU A 142 -13.01 -9.52 6.97
C LEU A 142 -12.50 -10.25 8.21
N GLU A 143 -11.85 -11.40 8.05
CA GLU A 143 -11.22 -12.08 9.19
C GLU A 143 -10.06 -11.27 9.77
N LYS A 144 -9.21 -10.67 8.94
CA LYS A 144 -8.16 -9.74 9.41
C LYS A 144 -8.75 -8.52 10.11
N ALA A 145 -9.79 -7.91 9.54
CA ALA A 145 -10.48 -6.77 10.14
C ALA A 145 -11.09 -7.14 11.51
N ARG A 146 -11.72 -8.33 11.62
CA ARG A 146 -12.23 -8.86 12.89
C ARG A 146 -11.14 -8.96 13.95
N GLN A 147 -9.99 -9.53 13.59
CA GLN A 147 -8.85 -9.67 14.50
C GLN A 147 -8.28 -8.32 14.93
N ARG A 148 -8.15 -7.35 14.02
CA ARG A 148 -7.71 -5.99 14.34
C ARG A 148 -8.65 -5.31 15.34
N VAL A 149 -9.96 -5.43 15.15
CA VAL A 149 -10.98 -4.92 16.09
C VAL A 149 -10.86 -5.59 17.46
N GLU A 150 -10.74 -6.92 17.51
CA GLU A 150 -10.65 -7.67 18.77
C GLU A 150 -9.37 -7.40 19.56
N LEU A 151 -8.28 -7.08 18.86
CA LEU A 151 -6.99 -6.75 19.47
C LEU A 151 -6.84 -5.25 19.76
N GLY A 152 -7.81 -4.41 19.37
CA GLY A 152 -7.75 -2.96 19.56
C GLY A 152 -6.67 -2.28 18.72
N LEU A 153 -6.43 -2.77 17.50
CA LEU A 153 -5.40 -2.28 16.58
C LEU A 153 -5.92 -1.26 15.55
N VAL A 154 -7.22 -0.98 15.55
CA VAL A 154 -7.85 -0.01 14.65
C VAL A 154 -7.76 1.39 15.27
N ASP A 155 -7.29 2.35 14.49
CA ASP A 155 -7.24 3.76 14.92
C ASP A 155 -8.60 4.43 14.68
N GLU A 156 -9.43 4.50 15.73
CA GLU A 156 -10.77 5.09 15.66
C GLU A 156 -10.75 6.62 15.43
N GLU A 157 -9.60 7.28 15.62
CA GLU A 157 -9.44 8.71 15.37
C GLU A 157 -9.10 9.04 13.90
N ASP A 158 -8.71 8.03 13.11
CA ASP A 158 -8.39 8.17 11.67
C ASP A 158 -9.58 7.87 10.76
N PHE A 159 -10.76 7.58 11.32
CA PHE A 159 -11.97 7.39 10.54
C PHE A 159 -12.38 8.64 9.75
N ASP A 160 -13.02 8.44 8.59
CA ASP A 160 -13.56 9.54 7.81
C ASP A 160 -14.62 10.39 8.57
N GLU A 161 -14.91 11.58 8.02
CA GLU A 161 -15.83 12.54 8.64
C GLU A 161 -17.23 11.95 8.90
N GLU A 162 -17.68 11.00 8.08
CA GLU A 162 -18.98 10.33 8.25
C GLU A 162 -19.00 9.35 9.43
N ARG A 163 -17.83 8.88 9.85
CA ARG A 163 -17.64 7.85 10.88
C ARG A 163 -16.98 8.37 12.14
N THR A 164 -16.65 9.66 12.19
CA THR A 164 -16.12 10.32 13.39
C THR A 164 -16.97 10.01 14.63
N GLY A 165 -16.33 9.47 15.67
CA GLY A 165 -16.97 9.11 16.94
C GLY A 165 -17.68 7.75 16.97
N ARG A 166 -17.59 6.94 15.90
CA ARG A 166 -17.99 5.53 15.91
C ARG A 166 -16.88 4.66 16.46
N THR A 167 -17.22 3.48 17.00
CA THR A 167 -16.21 2.49 17.40
C THR A 167 -15.81 1.61 16.22
N ALA A 168 -14.62 1.01 16.28
CA ALA A 168 -14.15 0.01 15.32
C ALA A 168 -15.11 -1.19 15.25
N ARG A 169 -15.76 -1.52 16.37
CA ARG A 169 -16.80 -2.55 16.41
C ARG A 169 -18.03 -2.17 15.59
N ASP A 170 -18.51 -0.94 15.71
CA ASP A 170 -19.66 -0.45 14.94
C ASP A 170 -19.36 -0.42 13.43
N VAL A 171 -18.14 -0.02 13.07
CA VAL A 171 -17.67 0.01 11.67
C VAL A 171 -17.58 -1.41 11.12
N TYR A 172 -17.03 -2.36 11.88
CA TYR A 172 -16.96 -3.77 11.47
C TYR A 172 -18.34 -4.40 11.29
N GLU A 173 -19.28 -4.17 12.21
CA GLU A 173 -20.65 -4.71 12.09
C GLU A 173 -21.38 -4.15 10.86
N LEU A 174 -21.20 -2.86 10.57
CA LEU A 174 -21.73 -2.26 9.34
C LEU A 174 -21.10 -2.89 8.09
N THR A 175 -19.78 -3.10 8.11
CA THR A 175 -19.04 -3.73 7.01
C THR A 175 -19.52 -5.16 6.75
N VAL A 176 -19.77 -5.95 7.79
CA VAL A 176 -20.34 -7.29 7.65
C VAL A 176 -21.78 -7.22 7.10
N ALA A 177 -22.59 -6.27 7.56
CA ALA A 177 -23.98 -6.12 7.11
C ALA A 177 -24.11 -5.69 5.63
N ARG A 178 -23.14 -4.91 5.12
CA ARG A 178 -23.10 -4.41 3.73
C ARG A 178 -22.29 -5.28 2.78
N ARG A 179 -21.89 -6.48 3.20
CA ARG A 179 -21.02 -7.35 2.43
C ARG A 179 -21.55 -7.61 1.00
N PRO A 180 -20.74 -7.36 -0.06
CA PRO A 180 -21.07 -7.74 -1.43
C PRO A 180 -21.33 -9.24 -1.57
N THR A 181 -22.24 -9.61 -2.46
CA THR A 181 -22.65 -11.01 -2.71
C THR A 181 -21.76 -11.75 -3.71
N TYR A 182 -20.89 -11.04 -4.41
CA TYR A 182 -19.99 -11.58 -5.45
C TYR A 182 -18.70 -10.75 -5.54
N GLU A 183 -17.60 -11.39 -5.93
CA GLU A 183 -16.29 -10.75 -6.14
C GLU A 183 -15.83 -10.88 -7.61
N ASP A 184 -15.43 -9.76 -8.23
CA ASP A 184 -14.76 -9.71 -9.53
C ASP A 184 -13.25 -9.76 -9.32
N LEU A 185 -12.74 -10.99 -9.22
CA LEU A 185 -11.37 -11.29 -8.77
C LEU A 185 -10.31 -10.90 -9.81
N VAL A 186 -9.38 -10.06 -9.37
CA VAL A 186 -8.15 -9.67 -10.06
C VAL A 186 -6.99 -9.67 -9.07
N PHE A 187 -5.74 -9.55 -9.55
CA PHE A 187 -4.67 -9.18 -8.65
C PHE A 187 -4.87 -7.71 -8.25
N THR A 188 -4.77 -7.41 -6.96
CA THR A 188 -4.94 -6.05 -6.40
C THR A 188 -3.68 -5.65 -5.64
N HIS A 189 -3.43 -4.35 -5.58
CA HIS A 189 -2.43 -3.72 -4.72
C HIS A 189 -2.85 -3.80 -3.25
N GLY A 190 -4.15 -3.67 -2.97
CA GLY A 190 -4.72 -3.69 -1.63
C GLY A 190 -4.60 -2.38 -0.86
N ASP A 191 -3.86 -1.40 -1.39
CA ASP A 191 -3.72 -0.02 -0.88
C ASP A 191 -3.37 0.94 -2.03
N TYR A 192 -4.18 0.92 -3.09
CA TYR A 192 -3.91 1.70 -4.31
C TYR A 192 -4.25 3.19 -4.12
N CYS A 193 -3.34 3.94 -3.51
CA CYS A 193 -3.49 5.38 -3.24
C CYS A 193 -2.33 6.19 -3.86
N LEU A 194 -2.50 7.51 -4.02
CA LEU A 194 -1.51 8.38 -4.68
C LEU A 194 -0.07 8.24 -4.12
N PRO A 195 0.14 8.21 -2.79
CA PRO A 195 1.48 8.05 -2.20
C PRO A 195 2.19 6.74 -2.58
N ASN A 196 1.44 5.69 -2.96
CA ASN A 196 2.01 4.37 -3.24
C ASN A 196 2.38 4.15 -4.71
N ILE A 197 2.14 5.14 -5.57
CA ILE A 197 2.39 5.07 -7.01
C ILE A 197 3.49 6.05 -7.40
N ILE A 198 4.63 5.52 -7.84
CA ILE A 198 5.81 6.33 -8.14
C ILE A 198 5.87 6.68 -9.61
N LEU A 199 6.06 7.97 -9.92
CA LEU A 199 6.28 8.48 -11.27
C LEU A 199 7.70 9.02 -11.43
N LYS A 200 8.31 8.71 -12.57
CA LYS A 200 9.59 9.28 -12.99
C LYS A 200 9.44 9.89 -14.36
N ASN A 201 9.82 11.17 -14.50
CA ASN A 201 9.68 11.93 -15.74
C ASN A 201 8.24 11.86 -16.31
N GLY A 202 7.24 11.92 -15.42
CA GLY A 202 5.83 11.84 -15.77
C GLY A 202 5.36 10.48 -16.28
N ARG A 203 6.09 9.39 -16.03
CA ARG A 203 5.67 8.02 -16.38
C ARG A 203 5.71 7.14 -15.15
N LEU A 204 4.81 6.16 -15.10
CA LEU A 204 4.84 5.11 -14.09
C LEU A 204 6.26 4.51 -13.98
N SER A 205 6.80 4.57 -12.76
CA SER A 205 8.12 4.06 -12.40
C SER A 205 8.03 2.83 -11.51
N GLY A 206 7.04 2.76 -10.62
CA GLY A 206 6.80 1.57 -9.81
C GLY A 206 5.67 1.70 -8.79
N PHE A 207 5.45 0.60 -8.07
CA PHE A 207 4.47 0.46 -7.00
C PHE A 207 5.18 0.11 -5.70
N ILE A 208 4.77 0.73 -4.59
CA ILE A 208 5.32 0.51 -3.26
C ILE A 208 4.20 0.22 -2.25
N ASP A 209 4.57 -0.20 -1.04
CA ASP A 209 3.64 -0.60 0.04
C ASP A 209 2.64 -1.69 -0.36
N LEU A 210 3.20 -2.86 -0.68
CA LEU A 210 2.46 -3.99 -1.24
C LEU A 210 2.07 -5.03 -0.20
N GLY A 211 2.09 -4.66 1.09
CA GLY A 211 1.77 -5.56 2.21
C GLY A 211 0.34 -6.09 2.21
N ARG A 212 -0.58 -5.42 1.50
CA ARG A 212 -2.00 -5.82 1.37
C ARG A 212 -2.35 -6.43 0.01
N ALA A 213 -1.37 -6.60 -0.89
CA ALA A 213 -1.62 -7.05 -2.25
C ALA A 213 -1.97 -8.53 -2.33
N GLY A 214 -2.75 -8.91 -3.35
CA GLY A 214 -3.19 -10.28 -3.58
C GLY A 214 -4.45 -10.34 -4.42
N VAL A 215 -4.98 -11.55 -4.61
CA VAL A 215 -6.24 -11.76 -5.34
C VAL A 215 -7.40 -11.23 -4.49
N ALA A 216 -8.11 -10.23 -5.00
CA ALA A 216 -9.28 -9.63 -4.38
C ALA A 216 -10.22 -9.05 -5.46
N ASP A 217 -11.40 -8.57 -5.06
CA ASP A 217 -12.26 -7.80 -5.96
C ASP A 217 -11.56 -6.52 -6.43
N ARG A 218 -11.65 -6.20 -7.72
CA ARG A 218 -11.04 -4.98 -8.30
C ARG A 218 -11.46 -3.67 -7.60
N TYR A 219 -12.65 -3.64 -6.99
CA TYR A 219 -13.16 -2.47 -6.30
C TYR A 219 -12.43 -2.18 -4.99
N GLN A 220 -11.62 -3.12 -4.48
CA GLN A 220 -10.66 -2.84 -3.43
C GLN A 220 -9.74 -1.68 -3.83
N ASP A 221 -9.06 -1.80 -4.98
CA ASP A 221 -8.13 -0.76 -5.41
C ASP A 221 -8.85 0.46 -5.98
N ILE A 222 -9.98 0.26 -6.68
CA ILE A 222 -10.76 1.40 -7.23
C ILE A 222 -11.29 2.28 -6.09
N GLY A 223 -11.81 1.69 -5.01
CA GLY A 223 -12.32 2.43 -3.86
C GLY A 223 -11.25 3.29 -3.20
N LEU A 224 -10.07 2.72 -2.96
CA LEU A 224 -8.95 3.44 -2.37
C LEU A 224 -8.35 4.51 -3.30
N ALA A 225 -8.33 4.25 -4.61
CA ALA A 225 -7.95 5.25 -5.60
C ALA A 225 -8.92 6.44 -5.57
N VAL A 226 -10.23 6.18 -5.53
CA VAL A 226 -11.27 7.21 -5.45
C VAL A 226 -11.11 8.03 -4.17
N ARG A 227 -10.98 7.39 -3.00
CA ARG A 227 -10.75 8.07 -1.72
C ARG A 227 -9.51 8.95 -1.77
N SER A 228 -8.39 8.40 -2.27
CA SER A 228 -7.13 9.12 -2.36
C SER A 228 -7.18 10.31 -3.34
N ILE A 229 -7.87 10.17 -4.47
CA ILE A 229 -8.09 11.26 -5.43
C ILE A 229 -8.92 12.38 -4.82
N ARG A 230 -10.02 12.05 -4.14
CA ARG A 230 -10.88 13.04 -3.46
C ARG A 230 -10.08 13.84 -2.44
N PHE A 231 -9.29 13.15 -1.62
CA PHE A 231 -8.46 13.77 -0.59
C PHE A 231 -7.38 14.69 -1.17
N ASN A 232 -6.67 14.26 -2.22
CA ASN A 232 -5.49 14.97 -2.70
C ASN A 232 -5.77 16.02 -3.78
N LEU A 233 -6.83 15.85 -4.58
CA LEU A 233 -7.10 16.69 -5.76
C LEU A 233 -8.37 17.55 -5.63
N GLU A 234 -9.18 17.32 -4.59
CA GLU A 234 -10.30 18.17 -4.15
C GLU A 234 -11.35 18.53 -5.23
N ASP A 235 -11.48 17.73 -6.30
CA ASP A 235 -12.45 17.94 -7.38
C ASP A 235 -12.91 16.61 -7.99
N GLU A 236 -14.21 16.34 -7.93
CA GLU A 236 -14.83 15.07 -8.35
C GLU A 236 -14.61 14.77 -9.85
N LYS A 237 -14.37 15.78 -10.68
CA LYS A 237 -14.06 15.56 -12.12
C LYS A 237 -12.82 14.69 -12.31
N TRP A 238 -11.91 14.65 -11.33
CA TRP A 238 -10.72 13.80 -11.37
C TRP A 238 -11.04 12.34 -11.08
N VAL A 239 -12.05 12.07 -10.26
CA VAL A 239 -12.61 10.73 -10.05
C VAL A 239 -13.24 10.24 -11.36
N GLU A 240 -14.08 11.06 -11.99
CA GLU A 240 -14.69 10.73 -13.29
C GLU A 240 -13.63 10.47 -14.37
N ALA A 241 -12.60 11.32 -14.43
CA ALA A 241 -11.49 11.16 -15.38
C ALA A 241 -10.70 9.87 -15.12
N PHE A 242 -10.43 9.53 -13.86
CA PHE A 242 -9.78 8.29 -13.47
C PHE A 242 -10.59 7.06 -13.88
N LEU A 243 -11.88 7.01 -13.51
CA LEU A 243 -12.77 5.89 -13.84
C LEU A 243 -12.93 5.72 -15.35
N GLY A 244 -13.10 6.82 -16.09
CA GLY A 244 -13.15 6.79 -17.56
C GLY A 244 -11.84 6.34 -18.20
N CYS A 245 -10.69 6.76 -17.66
CA CYS A 245 -9.39 6.28 -18.13
C CYS A 245 -9.15 4.80 -17.78
N TYR A 246 -9.68 4.33 -16.65
CA TYR A 246 -9.65 2.93 -16.26
C TYR A 246 -10.64 2.08 -17.10
N GLY A 247 -11.67 2.70 -17.67
CA GLY A 247 -12.64 2.05 -18.56
C GLY A 247 -13.89 1.56 -17.84
N ILE A 248 -14.27 2.21 -16.74
CA ILE A 248 -15.59 2.06 -16.11
C ILE A 248 -16.51 3.12 -16.70
N GLU A 249 -17.53 2.70 -17.44
CA GLU A 249 -18.56 3.59 -17.99
C GLU A 249 -19.63 3.91 -16.93
N GLU A 250 -20.04 2.91 -16.15
CA GLU A 250 -20.98 3.04 -15.04
C GLU A 250 -20.34 2.47 -13.78
N ALA A 251 -20.07 3.34 -12.79
CA ALA A 251 -19.43 2.94 -11.56
C ALA A 251 -20.44 2.33 -10.57
N ASP A 252 -20.10 1.16 -10.03
CA ASP A 252 -20.77 0.59 -8.85
C ASP A 252 -20.31 1.35 -7.59
N TRP A 253 -21.02 2.44 -7.28
CA TRP A 253 -20.73 3.27 -6.13
C TRP A 253 -20.97 2.55 -4.80
N GLU A 254 -21.89 1.60 -4.74
CA GLU A 254 -22.11 0.81 -3.52
C GLU A 254 -20.88 -0.03 -3.20
N ARG A 255 -20.23 -0.64 -4.21
CA ARG A 255 -18.94 -1.32 -4.05
C ARG A 255 -17.81 -0.38 -3.70
N ILE A 256 -17.71 0.78 -4.36
CA ILE A 256 -16.67 1.78 -4.05
C ILE A 256 -16.74 2.15 -2.56
N GLU A 257 -17.93 2.55 -2.09
CA GLU A 257 -18.12 2.95 -0.70
C GLU A 257 -17.97 1.77 0.27
N TYR A 258 -18.28 0.54 -0.16
CA TYR A 258 -18.02 -0.66 0.64
C TYR A 258 -16.52 -0.86 0.92
N TYR A 259 -15.67 -0.77 -0.11
CA TYR A 259 -14.23 -0.97 0.07
C TYR A 259 -13.54 0.21 0.78
N ILE A 260 -14.09 1.41 0.66
CA ILE A 260 -13.69 2.56 1.50
C ILE A 260 -14.02 2.27 2.96
N LEU A 261 -15.25 1.84 3.26
CA LEU A 261 -15.68 1.47 4.61
C LEU A 261 -14.84 0.33 5.21
N LEU A 262 -14.54 -0.70 4.42
CA LEU A 262 -13.73 -1.84 4.88
C LEU A 262 -12.33 -1.39 5.29
N ASP A 263 -11.75 -0.46 4.56
CA ASP A 263 -10.38 0.00 4.77
C ASP A 263 -10.20 0.86 6.03
N GLU A 264 -11.28 1.45 6.57
CA GLU A 264 -11.26 2.08 7.90
C GLU A 264 -10.78 1.13 9.00
N LEU A 265 -10.93 -0.19 8.81
CA LEU A 265 -10.53 -1.19 9.80
C LEU A 265 -9.03 -1.55 9.71
N PHE A 266 -8.26 -0.83 8.88
CA PHE A 266 -6.91 -1.20 8.48
C PHE A 266 -5.88 -0.06 8.52
#